data_AF-A0A1Y3MZJ4-F1
#
_entry.id   AF-A0A1Y3MZJ4-F1
#
_cell.length_a   1.000
_cell.length_b   1.000
_cell.length_c   1.000
_cell.angle_alpha   90.00
_cell.angle_beta   90.00
_cell.angle_gamma   90.00
#
_symmetry.space_group_name_H-M   'P 1'
#
loop_
_entity.id
_entity.type
_entity.pdbx_description
1 polymer ?
#
loop_
_entity_poly.entity_id
_entity_poly.type
_entity_poly.pdbx_seq_one_letter_code
_entity_poly.pdbx_strand_id
1 'polypeptide(L)'
;NNYYYPSSAGKGINIYIIDSGIKLDHSDFDTYEGTNYNQHGMMAASVSGGKIFGAAKKANIHMISVDNFYSSIYVALDYIKNKEEKNPHKTVISISLGSYHEYDFIFQYKINELTNAGIIIFASAGNENSKLIKDYQNFYYFGDYDNVITVGATAKTSEFTNFGEYVDIYGPGYVLTEFLVNGSVYSYRNYGTSFASPLIAGVIATIMS
;
A
#
# COMPACT_ATOMS: atom_id res chain seq x y z
N ASN A 1 -23.27 -10.65 -3.15
CA ASN A 1 -21.91 -10.09 -3.02
C ASN A 1 -21.51 -10.07 -1.56
N ASN A 2 -21.03 -11.21 -1.04
CA ASN A 2 -20.60 -11.33 0.35
C ASN A 2 -19.07 -11.40 0.38
N TYR A 3 -18.46 -10.69 1.33
CA TYR A 3 -17.04 -10.83 1.67
C TYR A 3 -16.94 -11.63 2.97
N TYR A 4 -16.38 -12.83 2.91
CA TYR A 4 -16.18 -13.69 4.08
C TYR A 4 -14.74 -13.56 4.55
N TYR A 5 -14.55 -13.26 5.84
CA TYR A 5 -13.24 -13.01 6.44
C TYR A 5 -13.21 -13.52 7.88
N PRO A 6 -12.03 -13.85 8.44
CA PRO A 6 -11.89 -14.24 9.84
C PRO A 6 -12.40 -13.16 10.79
N SER A 7 -12.95 -13.55 11.94
CA SER A 7 -13.46 -12.58 12.93
C SER A 7 -12.37 -11.69 13.54
N SER A 8 -11.10 -12.12 13.50
CA SER A 8 -9.93 -11.32 13.88
C SER A 8 -9.78 -10.10 12.97
N ALA A 9 -10.05 -10.22 11.68
CA ALA A 9 -10.12 -9.13 10.70
C ALA A 9 -8.92 -8.15 10.74
N GLY A 10 -7.71 -8.66 10.99
CA GLY A 10 -6.49 -7.84 11.09
C GLY A 10 -6.23 -7.23 12.47
N LYS A 11 -7.01 -7.58 13.49
CA LYS A 11 -6.87 -7.01 14.84
C LYS A 11 -5.44 -7.15 15.36
N GLY A 12 -4.83 -6.01 15.71
CA GLY A 12 -3.48 -5.95 16.28
C GLY A 12 -2.36 -5.98 15.25
N ILE A 13 -2.68 -5.93 13.96
CA ILE A 13 -1.71 -5.75 12.86
C ILE A 13 -1.72 -4.29 12.44
N ASN A 14 -0.51 -3.74 12.25
CA ASN A 14 -0.28 -2.40 11.74
C ASN A 14 -0.17 -2.46 10.21
N ILE A 15 -0.97 -1.65 9.52
CA ILE A 15 -0.87 -1.45 8.07
C ILE A 15 -0.41 -0.01 7.86
N TYR A 16 0.84 0.16 7.42
CA TYR A 16 1.35 1.45 6.99
C TYR A 16 1.05 1.66 5.52
N ILE A 17 0.36 2.75 5.22
CA ILE A 17 0.14 3.22 3.85
C ILE A 17 1.11 4.39 3.62
N ILE A 18 2.09 4.19 2.74
CA ILE A 18 2.98 5.26 2.28
C ILE A 18 2.37 5.81 1.00
N ASP A 19 1.77 7.00 1.11
CA ASP A 19 1.05 7.65 0.02
C ASP A 19 1.07 9.17 0.24
N SER A 20 0.19 9.88 -0.45
CA SER A 20 0.06 11.34 -0.47
C SER A 20 -0.84 11.90 0.65
N GLY A 21 -1.12 11.11 1.70
CA GLY A 21 -1.80 11.54 2.93
C GLY A 21 -3.23 11.01 3.15
N ILE A 22 -3.78 11.25 4.36
CA ILE A 22 -5.18 10.97 4.77
C ILE A 22 -5.76 12.23 5.43
N LYS A 23 -7.06 12.50 5.19
CA LYS A 23 -7.82 13.50 5.95
C LYS A 23 -8.47 12.86 7.18
N LEU A 24 -8.31 13.52 8.32
CA LEU A 24 -8.45 12.93 9.67
C LEU A 24 -9.83 13.05 10.31
N ASP A 25 -10.85 13.39 9.52
CA ASP A 25 -12.26 13.39 9.97
C ASP A 25 -13.08 12.43 9.10
N HIS A 26 -12.54 11.24 8.82
CA HIS A 26 -13.25 10.21 8.06
C HIS A 26 -13.76 9.13 9.00
N SER A 27 -15.05 8.80 8.90
CA SER A 27 -15.68 7.73 9.70
C SER A 27 -15.05 6.33 9.55
N ASP A 28 -14.15 6.17 8.58
CA ASP A 28 -13.52 4.90 8.21
C ASP A 28 -12.20 4.68 8.97
N PHE A 29 -11.62 5.72 9.63
CA PHE A 29 -10.32 5.66 10.32
C PHE A 29 -10.35 6.29 11.74
N ASP A 30 -9.38 5.93 12.59
CA ASP A 30 -9.05 6.60 13.86
C ASP A 30 -7.94 7.66 13.61
N THR A 31 -7.92 8.78 14.34
CA THR A 31 -7.29 10.05 13.89
C THR A 31 -5.82 10.26 14.37
N TYR A 32 -4.92 10.73 13.48
CA TYR A 32 -3.55 11.23 13.79
C TYR A 32 -3.06 12.28 12.75
N GLU A 33 -2.52 13.43 13.18
CA GLU A 33 -2.16 14.60 12.34
C GLU A 33 -1.29 14.30 11.10
N GLY A 34 -1.73 14.79 9.93
CA GLY A 34 -1.09 14.61 8.61
C GLY A 34 -1.43 15.76 7.65
N THR A 35 -0.55 16.02 6.69
CA THR A 35 -0.57 17.17 5.77
C THR A 35 -1.63 17.10 4.66
N ASN A 36 -1.87 18.24 4.01
CA ASN A 36 -3.00 18.51 3.11
C ASN A 36 -2.96 17.77 1.75
N TYR A 37 -4.11 17.15 1.43
CA TYR A 37 -4.69 16.74 0.14
C TYR A 37 -3.97 15.73 -0.77
N ASN A 38 -4.33 14.46 -0.59
CA ASN A 38 -4.73 13.63 -1.73
C ASN A 38 -5.78 12.58 -1.30
N GLN A 39 -6.81 12.40 -2.13
CA GLN A 39 -7.82 11.36 -1.93
C GLN A 39 -7.21 9.97 -2.13
N HIS A 40 -6.14 9.85 -2.91
CA HIS A 40 -5.51 8.58 -3.26
C HIS A 40 -5.09 7.75 -2.03
N GLY A 41 -4.32 8.33 -1.09
CA GLY A 41 -3.90 7.63 0.12
C GLY A 41 -5.06 7.21 1.02
N MET A 42 -6.11 8.03 1.08
CA MET A 42 -7.35 7.71 1.80
C MET A 42 -8.13 6.58 1.13
N MET A 43 -8.20 6.55 -0.20
CA MET A 43 -8.80 5.46 -0.97
C MET A 43 -8.01 4.15 -0.77
N ALA A 44 -6.67 4.22 -0.77
CA ALA A 44 -5.78 3.09 -0.50
C ALA A 44 -5.99 2.55 0.93
N ALA A 45 -6.07 3.43 1.93
CA ALA A 45 -6.37 3.07 3.30
C ALA A 45 -7.78 2.45 3.46
N SER A 46 -8.76 2.94 2.70
CA SER A 46 -10.14 2.44 2.76
C SER A 46 -10.23 0.99 2.30
N VAL A 47 -9.49 0.60 1.25
CA VAL A 47 -9.50 -0.79 0.75
C VAL A 47 -8.61 -1.74 1.55
N SER A 48 -7.60 -1.23 2.26
CA SER A 48 -6.75 -2.07 3.12
C SER A 48 -7.44 -2.43 4.43
N GLY A 49 -7.89 -1.44 5.20
CA GLY A 49 -8.45 -1.66 6.55
C GLY A 49 -9.63 -0.78 6.92
N GLY A 50 -10.21 -0.07 5.95
CA GLY A 50 -11.50 0.61 6.16
C GLY A 50 -12.59 -0.32 6.69
N LYS A 51 -13.45 0.21 7.55
CA LYS A 51 -14.61 -0.48 8.12
C LYS A 51 -15.58 -0.92 7.02
N ILE A 52 -15.76 -0.13 5.97
CA ILE A 52 -16.74 -0.41 4.90
C ILE A 52 -16.14 -1.27 3.79
N PHE A 53 -15.10 -0.80 3.08
CA PHE A 53 -14.51 -1.52 1.94
C PHE A 53 -13.20 -2.27 2.24
N GLY A 54 -12.66 -2.13 3.45
CA GLY A 54 -11.37 -2.72 3.80
C GLY A 54 -11.41 -4.23 3.94
N ALA A 55 -10.31 -4.87 3.56
CA ALA A 55 -10.05 -6.28 3.80
C ALA A 55 -9.82 -6.57 5.29
N ALA A 56 -8.99 -5.77 5.97
CA ALA A 56 -8.63 -5.90 7.38
C ALA A 56 -9.35 -4.89 8.27
N LYS A 57 -10.66 -5.07 8.44
CA LYS A 57 -11.56 -4.10 9.11
C LYS A 57 -11.25 -3.76 10.57
N LYS A 58 -10.31 -4.46 11.21
CA LYS A 58 -9.88 -4.25 12.61
C LYS A 58 -8.37 -3.99 12.72
N ALA A 59 -7.66 -3.85 11.61
CA ALA A 59 -6.25 -3.47 11.62
C ALA A 59 -6.06 -2.01 12.05
N ASN A 60 -4.85 -1.70 12.53
CA ASN A 60 -4.45 -0.33 12.82
C ASN A 60 -3.90 0.29 11.53
N ILE A 61 -4.61 1.24 10.94
CA ILE A 61 -4.14 1.97 9.76
C ILE A 61 -3.24 3.12 10.19
N HIS A 62 -2.05 3.20 9.61
CA HIS A 62 -1.11 4.30 9.78
C HIS A 62 -0.81 4.91 8.42
N MET A 63 -1.00 6.21 8.26
CA MET A 63 -0.61 6.91 7.03
C MET A 63 0.74 7.60 7.22
N ILE A 64 1.65 7.38 6.27
CA ILE A 64 2.87 8.19 6.12
C ILE A 64 2.74 9.00 4.84
N SER A 65 2.45 10.29 5.00
CA SER A 65 2.34 11.21 3.87
C SER A 65 3.72 11.55 3.32
N VAL A 66 3.92 11.35 2.02
CA VAL A 66 5.14 11.72 1.29
C VAL A 66 4.80 12.59 0.08
N ASP A 67 5.80 13.29 -0.45
CA ASP A 67 5.73 14.15 -1.64
C ASP A 67 6.11 13.40 -2.94
N ASN A 68 6.04 12.07 -2.91
CA ASN A 68 6.40 11.15 -4.01
C ASN A 68 7.85 11.26 -4.49
N PHE A 69 8.73 11.95 -3.77
CA PHE A 69 10.17 11.81 -3.99
C PHE A 69 10.69 10.53 -3.36
N TYR A 70 11.57 9.87 -4.11
CA TYR A 70 12.32 8.69 -3.68
C TYR A 70 12.94 8.84 -2.28
N SER A 71 13.54 10.00 -1.98
CA SER A 71 14.15 10.30 -0.67
C SER A 71 13.14 10.29 0.47
N SER A 72 11.92 10.80 0.25
CA SER A 72 10.85 10.81 1.25
C SER A 72 10.37 9.41 1.59
N ILE A 73 10.36 8.51 0.61
CA ILE A 73 10.00 7.10 0.81
C ILE A 73 11.09 6.38 1.61
N TYR A 74 12.36 6.66 1.34
CA TYR A 74 13.46 6.14 2.16
C TYR A 74 13.32 6.57 3.64
N VAL A 75 13.06 7.85 3.89
CA VAL A 75 12.85 8.39 5.24
C VAL A 75 11.63 7.77 5.91
N ALA A 76 10.55 7.52 5.15
CA ALA A 76 9.36 6.83 5.65
C ALA A 76 9.67 5.40 6.10
N LEU A 77 10.44 4.63 5.31
CA LEU A 77 10.86 3.28 5.67
C LEU A 77 11.72 3.27 6.93
N ASP A 78 12.67 4.21 7.06
CA ASP A 78 13.50 4.34 8.25
C ASP A 78 12.67 4.68 9.50
N TYR A 79 11.72 5.60 9.37
CA TYR A 79 10.78 5.93 10.43
C TYR A 79 9.98 4.70 10.89
N ILE A 80 9.38 3.94 9.96
CA ILE A 80 8.57 2.77 10.29
C ILE A 80 9.41 1.70 10.98
N LYS A 81 10.63 1.44 10.48
CA LYS A 81 11.55 0.48 11.09
C LYS A 81 11.84 0.82 12.55
N ASN A 82 12.10 2.10 12.85
CA ASN A 82 12.40 2.54 14.20
C ASN A 82 11.13 2.55 15.09
N LYS A 83 9.97 2.89 14.51
CA LYS A 83 8.69 2.90 15.22
C LYS A 83 8.26 1.50 15.66
N GLU A 84 8.48 0.51 14.80
CA GLU A 84 8.00 -0.87 14.97
C GLU A 84 9.07 -1.82 15.55
N GLU A 85 10.20 -1.30 16.04
CA GLU A 85 11.33 -2.08 16.57
C GLU A 85 10.91 -3.17 17.59
N LYS A 86 9.86 -2.89 18.38
CA LYS A 86 9.38 -3.83 19.41
C LYS A 86 8.54 -4.99 18.85
N ASN A 87 7.82 -4.80 17.75
CA ASN A 87 6.89 -5.81 17.19
C ASN A 87 6.86 -5.79 15.65
N PRO A 88 8.02 -5.89 14.97
CA PRO A 88 8.09 -5.75 13.51
C PRO A 88 7.27 -6.81 12.75
N HIS A 89 7.12 -8.01 13.32
CA HIS A 89 6.34 -9.12 12.77
C HIS A 89 4.81 -8.89 12.75
N LYS A 90 4.33 -7.77 13.31
CA LYS A 90 2.90 -7.37 13.26
C LYS A 90 2.67 -6.21 12.30
N THR A 91 3.55 -6.02 11.32
CA THR A 91 3.53 -4.84 10.46
C THR A 91 3.60 -5.21 8.99
N VAL A 92 2.73 -4.58 8.21
CA VAL A 92 2.78 -4.57 6.74
C VAL A 92 2.85 -3.14 6.24
N ILE A 93 3.54 -2.94 5.12
CA ILE A 93 3.68 -1.64 4.43
C ILE A 93 3.11 -1.79 3.03
N SER A 94 2.31 -0.82 2.58
CA SER A 94 1.85 -0.69 1.20
C SER A 94 2.33 0.62 0.61
N ILE A 95 3.05 0.53 -0.51
CA ILE A 95 3.56 1.66 -1.29
C ILE A 95 2.84 1.66 -2.64
N SER A 96 1.97 2.63 -2.87
CA SER A 96 1.17 2.74 -4.09
C SER A 96 1.54 3.96 -4.91
N LEU A 97 2.85 4.14 -5.09
CA LEU A 97 3.48 5.31 -5.68
C LEU A 97 4.56 4.90 -6.68
N GLY A 98 4.85 5.80 -7.62
CA GLY A 98 5.99 5.70 -8.52
C GLY A 98 6.84 6.97 -8.45
N SER A 99 8.15 6.82 -8.60
CA SER A 99 9.14 7.91 -8.61
C SER A 99 10.31 7.48 -9.47
N TYR A 100 10.73 8.29 -10.45
CA TYR A 100 11.89 7.94 -11.27
C TYR A 100 13.18 8.02 -10.46
N HIS A 101 13.98 6.95 -10.49
CA HIS A 101 15.30 6.87 -9.89
C HIS A 101 16.14 5.78 -10.55
N GLU A 102 17.45 5.81 -10.32
CA GLU A 102 18.32 4.67 -10.60
C GLU A 102 18.27 3.69 -9.43
N TYR A 103 18.64 2.43 -9.67
CA TYR A 103 18.78 1.47 -8.58
C TYR A 103 19.79 1.97 -7.54
N ASP A 104 19.36 1.93 -6.29
CA ASP A 104 20.15 2.38 -5.15
C ASP A 104 20.30 1.24 -4.14
N PHE A 105 21.54 0.80 -3.96
CA PHE A 105 21.89 -0.27 -3.05
C PHE A 105 21.62 0.08 -1.58
N ILE A 106 21.63 1.37 -1.20
CA ILE A 106 21.31 1.81 0.17
C ILE A 106 19.82 1.61 0.45
N PHE A 107 18.97 1.83 -0.53
CA PHE A 107 17.53 1.59 -0.40
C PHE A 107 17.20 0.10 -0.44
N GLN A 108 17.87 -0.68 -1.27
CA GLN A 108 17.79 -2.14 -1.19
C GLN A 108 18.21 -2.64 0.20
N TYR A 109 19.28 -2.07 0.77
CA TYR A 109 19.71 -2.40 2.13
C TYR A 109 18.65 -2.04 3.16
N LYS A 110 18.03 -0.86 3.05
CA LYS A 110 16.93 -0.44 3.94
C LYS A 110 15.74 -1.40 3.84
N ILE A 111 15.32 -1.79 2.64
CA ILE A 111 14.27 -2.81 2.46
C ILE A 111 14.64 -4.09 3.19
N ASN A 112 15.88 -4.57 3.02
CA ASN A 112 16.36 -5.77 3.69
C ASN A 112 16.37 -5.64 5.22
N GLU A 113 16.68 -4.47 5.78
CA GLU A 113 16.58 -4.24 7.22
C GLU A 113 15.14 -4.43 7.75
N LEU A 114 14.15 -3.88 7.03
CA LEU A 114 12.74 -4.01 7.41
C LEU A 114 12.27 -5.46 7.28
N THR A 115 12.56 -6.12 6.16
CA THR A 115 12.07 -7.47 5.88
C THR A 115 12.74 -8.52 6.75
N ASN A 116 14.05 -8.38 7.04
CA ASN A 116 14.74 -9.24 8.00
C ASN A 116 14.23 -9.07 9.44
N ALA A 117 13.70 -7.89 9.80
CA ALA A 117 13.02 -7.69 11.07
C ALA A 117 11.62 -8.35 11.11
N GLY A 118 11.05 -8.73 9.96
CA GLY A 118 9.74 -9.37 9.85
C GLY A 118 8.63 -8.45 9.34
N ILE A 119 8.95 -7.26 8.85
CA ILE A 119 7.98 -6.36 8.20
C ILE A 119 7.77 -6.80 6.75
N ILE A 120 6.52 -6.92 6.31
CA ILE A 120 6.20 -7.29 4.92
C ILE A 120 5.91 -6.01 4.11
N ILE A 121 6.52 -5.89 2.92
CA ILE A 121 6.37 -4.70 2.06
C ILE A 121 5.67 -5.09 0.77
N PHE A 122 4.62 -4.34 0.41
CA PHE A 122 3.89 -4.45 -0.84
C PHE A 122 4.07 -3.17 -1.66
N ALA A 123 4.24 -3.32 -2.97
CA ALA A 123 4.27 -2.20 -3.89
C ALA A 123 3.39 -2.44 -5.12
N SER A 124 2.81 -1.39 -5.68
CA SER A 124 2.03 -1.47 -6.91
C SER A 124 2.93 -1.79 -8.12
N ALA A 125 2.49 -2.69 -8.99
CA ALA A 125 3.21 -3.05 -10.21
C ALA A 125 3.22 -1.93 -11.29
N GLY A 126 2.26 -1.00 -11.23
CA GLY A 126 2.11 0.07 -12.21
C GLY A 126 0.99 -0.13 -13.23
N ASN A 127 0.70 0.93 -14.00
CA ASN A 127 -0.52 1.07 -14.80
C ASN A 127 -0.25 1.37 -16.30
N GLU A 128 0.90 0.97 -16.83
CA GLU A 128 1.36 1.28 -18.19
C GLU A 128 1.08 0.18 -19.21
N ASN A 129 0.42 -0.92 -18.83
CA ASN A 129 0.27 -2.12 -19.67
C ASN A 129 1.59 -2.65 -20.22
N SER A 130 2.63 -2.62 -19.40
CA SER A 130 3.98 -2.97 -19.82
C SER A 130 4.47 -4.24 -19.13
N LYS A 131 5.29 -5.02 -19.84
CA LYS A 131 6.02 -6.12 -19.21
C LYS A 131 7.09 -5.51 -18.31
N LEU A 132 7.02 -5.79 -17.01
CA LEU A 132 8.08 -5.39 -16.08
C LEU A 132 9.39 -6.05 -16.48
N ILE A 133 10.45 -5.25 -16.46
CA ILE A 133 11.83 -5.67 -16.67
C ILE A 133 12.67 -5.02 -15.57
N LYS A 134 13.61 -5.78 -14.99
CA LYS A 134 14.59 -5.20 -14.08
C LYS A 134 15.61 -4.38 -14.88
N ASP A 135 15.32 -3.11 -15.08
CA ASP A 135 16.24 -2.13 -15.66
C ASP A 135 16.81 -1.24 -14.55
N TYR A 136 18.00 -1.59 -14.05
CA TYR A 136 18.67 -0.88 -12.94
C TYR A 136 18.94 0.62 -13.20
N GLN A 137 18.76 1.12 -14.43
CA GLN A 137 18.92 2.54 -14.75
C GLN A 137 17.60 3.32 -14.72
N ASN A 138 16.45 2.66 -14.82
CA ASN A 138 15.16 3.32 -14.99
C ASN A 138 14.10 2.73 -14.05
N PHE A 139 14.37 2.78 -12.73
CA PHE A 139 13.37 2.36 -11.75
C PHE A 139 12.28 3.43 -11.67
N TYR A 140 11.04 2.97 -11.63
CA TYR A 140 9.89 3.84 -11.40
C TYR A 140 9.01 3.34 -10.27
N TYR A 141 8.82 2.02 -10.15
CA TYR A 141 8.02 1.42 -9.09
C TYR A 141 8.91 0.77 -8.02
N PHE A 142 8.50 0.88 -6.77
CA PHE A 142 9.24 0.29 -5.65
C PHE A 142 9.16 -1.23 -5.59
N GLY A 143 8.28 -1.84 -6.40
CA GLY A 143 8.23 -3.28 -6.60
C GLY A 143 9.42 -3.86 -7.36
N ASP A 144 10.21 -3.02 -8.03
CA ASP A 144 11.41 -3.46 -8.77
C ASP A 144 12.57 -3.86 -7.82
N TYR A 145 12.50 -3.49 -6.54
CA TYR A 145 13.45 -3.91 -5.51
C TYR A 145 13.18 -5.33 -4.98
N ASP A 146 14.24 -6.04 -4.64
CA ASP A 146 14.13 -7.38 -4.04
C ASP A 146 13.52 -7.31 -2.63
N ASN A 147 12.83 -8.39 -2.23
CA ASN A 147 12.09 -8.51 -0.96
C ASN A 147 10.90 -7.54 -0.81
N VAL A 148 10.42 -6.98 -1.92
CA VAL A 148 9.13 -6.29 -2.01
C VAL A 148 8.16 -7.18 -2.78
N ILE A 149 6.94 -7.31 -2.29
CA ILE A 149 5.88 -8.04 -3.00
C ILE A 149 5.22 -7.09 -4.00
N THR A 150 5.45 -7.35 -5.28
CA THR A 150 4.91 -6.56 -6.39
C THR A 150 3.50 -7.02 -6.74
N VAL A 151 2.54 -6.09 -6.65
CA VAL A 151 1.11 -6.38 -6.79
C VAL A 151 0.56 -5.80 -8.08
N GLY A 152 0.20 -6.69 -8.99
CA GLY A 152 -0.57 -6.39 -10.21
C GLY A 152 -2.07 -6.32 -9.95
N ALA A 153 -2.82 -5.87 -10.94
CA ALA A 153 -4.26 -5.68 -10.89
C ALA A 153 -5.01 -6.70 -11.77
N THR A 154 -6.08 -7.29 -11.23
CA THR A 154 -7.05 -8.10 -11.97
C THR A 154 -8.33 -7.34 -12.20
N ALA A 155 -8.90 -7.47 -13.41
CA ALA A 155 -10.26 -7.10 -13.76
C ALA A 155 -10.67 -7.66 -15.12
N LYS A 156 -11.95 -7.50 -15.47
CA LYS A 156 -12.48 -7.89 -16.79
C LYS A 156 -11.77 -7.18 -17.96
N THR A 157 -11.19 -6.00 -17.70
CA THR A 157 -10.40 -5.19 -18.65
C THR A 157 -9.15 -4.65 -17.95
N SER A 158 -8.37 -5.49 -17.25
CA SER A 158 -7.08 -5.09 -16.65
C SER A 158 -6.00 -4.82 -17.70
N GLU A 159 -6.37 -4.15 -18.80
CA GLU A 159 -5.51 -3.73 -19.89
C GLU A 159 -4.51 -2.65 -19.45
N PHE A 160 -4.61 -2.11 -18.22
CA PHE A 160 -3.65 -1.14 -17.71
C PHE A 160 -2.54 -1.78 -16.89
N THR A 161 -2.74 -2.97 -16.29
CA THR A 161 -1.78 -3.46 -15.30
C THR A 161 -0.45 -3.78 -15.97
N ASN A 162 0.66 -3.39 -15.34
CA ASN A 162 1.93 -4.01 -15.68
C ASN A 162 1.89 -5.50 -15.33
N PHE A 163 2.67 -6.29 -16.06
CA PHE A 163 2.63 -7.75 -16.03
C PHE A 163 4.03 -8.37 -16.21
N GLY A 164 4.14 -9.68 -16.06
CA GLY A 164 5.39 -10.43 -16.28
C GLY A 164 5.86 -11.21 -15.05
N GLU A 165 7.07 -11.75 -15.14
CA GLU A 165 7.66 -12.62 -14.10
C GLU A 165 8.05 -11.88 -12.81
N TYR A 166 8.17 -10.55 -12.87
CA TYR A 166 8.47 -9.70 -11.71
C TYR A 166 7.21 -9.21 -10.97
N VAL A 167 6.02 -9.68 -11.35
CA VAL A 167 4.80 -9.49 -10.56
C VAL A 167 4.58 -10.73 -9.71
N ASP A 168 4.66 -10.59 -8.38
CA ASP A 168 4.52 -11.70 -7.44
C ASP A 168 3.07 -12.17 -7.30
N ILE A 169 2.13 -11.23 -7.28
CA ILE A 169 0.72 -11.52 -7.06
C ILE A 169 -0.19 -10.51 -7.75
N TYR A 170 -1.39 -10.94 -8.11
CA TYR A 170 -2.44 -10.04 -8.62
C TYR A 170 -3.59 -9.96 -7.62
N GLY A 171 -4.06 -8.73 -7.36
CA GLY A 171 -5.25 -8.44 -6.55
C GLY A 171 -6.34 -7.73 -7.37
N PRO A 172 -7.57 -7.59 -6.85
CA PRO A 172 -8.61 -6.82 -7.51
C PRO A 172 -8.17 -5.37 -7.73
N GLY A 173 -8.07 -4.95 -8.99
CA GLY A 173 -7.66 -3.58 -9.36
C GLY A 173 -8.82 -2.60 -9.45
N TYR A 174 -10.04 -3.08 -9.74
CA TYR A 174 -11.26 -2.27 -9.78
C TYR A 174 -12.07 -2.47 -8.51
N VAL A 175 -12.11 -1.45 -7.66
CA VAL A 175 -12.66 -1.55 -6.30
C VAL A 175 -13.51 -0.33 -5.96
N LEU A 176 -14.40 -0.50 -4.98
CA LEU A 176 -15.07 0.63 -4.34
C LEU A 176 -14.15 1.16 -3.24
N THR A 177 -13.97 2.46 -3.18
CA THR A 177 -13.16 3.14 -2.17
C THR A 177 -13.97 4.24 -1.51
N GLU A 178 -13.64 4.59 -0.27
CA GLU A 178 -14.13 5.81 0.38
C GLU A 178 -13.07 6.91 0.44
N PHE A 179 -13.52 8.15 0.32
CA PHE A 179 -12.69 9.34 0.46
C PHE A 179 -13.54 10.55 0.85
N LEU A 180 -12.88 11.58 1.39
CA LEU A 180 -13.51 12.85 1.76
C LEU A 180 -13.34 13.91 0.68
N VAL A 181 -14.43 14.62 0.39
CA VAL A 181 -14.43 15.90 -0.35
C VAL A 181 -15.18 16.92 0.48
N ASN A 182 -14.52 18.03 0.84
CA ASN A 182 -15.12 19.13 1.62
C ASN A 182 -15.86 18.68 2.89
N GLY A 183 -15.35 17.63 3.56
CA GLY A 183 -15.94 17.09 4.81
C GLY A 183 -17.09 16.10 4.61
N SER A 184 -17.47 15.80 3.37
CA SER A 184 -18.45 14.76 3.06
C SER A 184 -17.75 13.50 2.56
N VAL A 185 -18.22 12.33 3.01
CA VAL A 185 -17.74 11.00 2.59
C VAL A 185 -18.37 10.64 1.25
N TYR A 186 -17.54 10.18 0.30
CA TYR A 186 -17.95 9.68 -1.01
C TYR A 186 -17.46 8.25 -1.18
N SER A 187 -18.30 7.40 -1.75
CA SER A 187 -17.91 6.09 -2.25
C SER A 187 -17.86 6.11 -3.78
N TYR A 188 -16.75 5.71 -4.38
CA TYR A 188 -16.61 5.68 -5.84
C TYR A 188 -15.88 4.43 -6.32
N ARG A 189 -16.19 3.98 -7.53
CA ARG A 189 -15.47 2.87 -8.18
C ARG A 189 -14.20 3.43 -8.81
N ASN A 190 -13.06 3.03 -8.27
CA ASN A 190 -11.75 3.39 -8.78
C ASN A 190 -11.03 2.17 -9.37
N TYR A 191 -9.94 2.43 -10.10
CA TYR A 191 -9.12 1.38 -10.67
C TYR A 191 -7.62 1.71 -10.62
N GLY A 192 -6.80 0.69 -10.45
CA GLY A 192 -5.34 0.82 -10.46
C GLY A 192 -4.65 -0.27 -9.65
N THR A 193 -3.39 -0.54 -9.96
CA THR A 193 -2.51 -1.35 -9.09
C THR A 193 -2.33 -0.70 -7.72
N SER A 194 -2.47 0.63 -7.65
CA SER A 194 -2.51 1.42 -6.43
C SER A 194 -3.64 1.08 -5.46
N PHE A 195 -4.67 0.34 -5.90
CA PHE A 195 -5.71 -0.19 -5.01
C PHE A 195 -5.60 -1.71 -4.81
N ALA A 196 -5.02 -2.42 -5.77
CA ALA A 196 -4.73 -3.85 -5.61
C ALA A 196 -3.68 -4.09 -4.50
N SER A 197 -2.60 -3.30 -4.50
CA SER A 197 -1.52 -3.40 -3.49
C SER A 197 -2.01 -3.25 -2.05
N PRO A 198 -2.69 -2.14 -1.66
CA PRO A 198 -3.18 -1.98 -0.28
C PRO A 198 -4.28 -2.98 0.08
N LEU A 199 -5.10 -3.43 -0.87
CA LEU A 199 -6.09 -4.48 -0.63
C LEU A 199 -5.40 -5.80 -0.27
N ILE A 200 -4.38 -6.21 -1.03
CA ILE A 200 -3.60 -7.43 -0.72
C ILE A 200 -2.87 -7.28 0.61
N ALA A 201 -2.28 -6.12 0.91
CA ALA A 201 -1.70 -5.86 2.23
C ALA A 201 -2.73 -6.04 3.37
N GLY A 202 -3.97 -5.59 3.15
CA GLY A 202 -5.09 -5.86 4.05
C GLY A 202 -5.44 -7.35 4.18
N VAL A 203 -5.51 -8.09 3.08
CA VAL A 203 -5.73 -9.55 3.13
C VAL A 203 -4.64 -10.23 3.95
N ILE A 204 -3.38 -9.86 3.75
CA ILE A 204 -2.25 -10.41 4.51
C ILE A 204 -2.34 -10.06 5.99
N ALA A 205 -2.77 -8.85 6.34
CA ALA A 205 -3.03 -8.48 7.72
C ALA A 205 -4.10 -9.38 8.37
N THR A 206 -5.12 -9.83 7.65
CA THR A 206 -6.12 -10.78 8.19
C THR A 206 -5.55 -12.18 8.44
N ILE A 207 -4.50 -12.57 7.71
CA ILE A 207 -3.82 -13.86 7.89
C ILE A 207 -2.85 -13.78 9.08
N MET A 208 -2.24 -12.62 9.31
CA MET A 208 -1.29 -12.40 10.41
C MET A 208 -1.96 -12.25 11.80
N SER A 209 -3.26 -11.94 11.86
CA SER A 209 -4.02 -11.61 13.09
C SER A 209 -4.75 -12.79 13.72
#